data_AF-A0A150GVR5-F1
#
_entry.id   AF-A0A150GVR5-F1
#
_cell.length_a   1.000
_cell.length_b   1.000
_cell.length_c   1.000
_cell.angle_alpha   90.00
_cell.angle_beta   90.00
_cell.angle_gamma   90.00
#
_symmetry.space_group_name_H-M   'P 1'
#
loop_
_entity.id
_entity.type
_entity.pdbx_description
1 polymer ?
#
loop_
_entity_poly.entity_id
_entity_poly.type
_entity_poly.pdbx_seq_one_letter_code
_entity_poly.pdbx_strand_id
1 'polypeptide(L)'
;MEYPVFRKVFHIPSKWMENEHIRYLVEHTYAKENTDEALQMITSKLKELGYMEDNAKMVHDYLCFMTQDLLDKNGEVYVTEDDIRESEPIKRLMGGMTPDFAIKKRGNRDKTIILDVYVGNKDPSDVKGKYKTLGFFADLHIVTQYNFNTALKCVLPEADLEYMHKNVQLFLTEYFYWRACIKLRKVLLNDVENIQLQQFATVPDEQQTAKLIFKEDLIAYAKQVADQARI
;
A
#
# COMPACT_ATOMS: atom_id res chain seq x y z
N MET A 1 -24.17 -7.83 29.51
CA MET A 1 -24.38 -8.69 28.33
C MET A 1 -23.17 -8.42 27.44
N GLU A 2 -22.13 -9.24 27.57
CA GLU A 2 -20.94 -9.13 26.72
C GLU A 2 -21.37 -9.59 25.32
N TYR A 3 -21.40 -8.66 24.37
CA TYR A 3 -21.50 -9.07 22.98
C TYR A 3 -20.17 -9.78 22.67
N PRO A 4 -20.16 -11.08 22.32
CA PRO A 4 -18.95 -11.69 21.77
C PRO A 4 -18.72 -10.97 20.44
N VAL A 5 -17.87 -9.96 20.47
CA VAL A 5 -17.54 -9.17 19.29
C VAL A 5 -16.62 -10.06 18.46
N PHE A 6 -17.20 -10.89 17.58
CA PHE A 6 -16.46 -11.57 16.53
C PHE A 6 -16.00 -10.52 15.52
N ARG A 7 -14.97 -9.75 15.90
CA ARG A 7 -14.30 -8.81 15.00
C ARG A 7 -13.43 -9.61 14.07
N LYS A 8 -13.52 -9.32 12.78
CA LYS A 8 -12.87 -10.15 11.76
C LYS A 8 -11.39 -9.92 11.74
N VAL A 9 -10.65 -11.01 11.55
CA VAL A 9 -9.21 -10.95 11.39
C VAL A 9 -8.92 -10.84 9.90
N PHE A 10 -8.39 -9.69 9.49
CA PHE A 10 -7.77 -9.48 8.19
C PHE A 10 -6.27 -9.29 8.40
N HIS A 11 -5.48 -9.50 7.34
CA HIS A 11 -4.05 -9.32 7.40
C HIS A 11 -3.72 -7.84 7.64
N ILE A 12 -2.97 -7.59 8.70
CA ILE A 12 -2.49 -6.25 9.07
C ILE A 12 -1.09 -6.11 8.48
N PRO A 13 -0.86 -5.17 7.54
CA PRO A 13 0.44 -5.03 6.91
C PRO A 13 1.56 -4.79 7.93
N SER A 14 2.77 -5.29 7.65
CA SER A 14 3.89 -5.19 8.58
C SER A 14 4.20 -3.74 8.95
N LYS A 15 4.20 -2.83 7.96
CA LYS A 15 4.42 -1.38 8.17
C LYS A 15 3.34 -0.71 9.04
N TRP A 16 2.13 -1.27 9.07
CA TRP A 16 1.06 -0.83 9.95
C TRP A 16 1.28 -1.26 11.40
N MET A 17 1.85 -2.44 11.61
CA MET A 17 2.14 -2.98 12.95
C MET A 17 3.22 -2.19 13.71
N GLU A 18 4.04 -1.41 13.00
CA GLU A 18 5.01 -0.46 13.58
C GLU A 18 4.32 0.70 14.32
N ASN A 19 3.06 1.01 13.99
CA ASN A 19 2.32 2.12 14.57
C ASN A 19 1.39 1.66 15.71
N GLU A 20 1.61 2.16 16.93
CA GLU A 20 0.83 1.79 18.11
C GLU A 20 -0.66 2.16 18.02
N HIS A 21 -1.01 3.23 17.30
CA HIS A 21 -2.40 3.62 17.11
C HIS A 21 -3.14 2.68 16.16
N ILE A 22 -2.46 2.19 15.11
CA ILE A 22 -3.01 1.12 14.26
C ILE A 22 -3.18 -0.14 15.08
N ARG A 23 -2.16 -0.53 15.84
CA ARG A 23 -2.20 -1.71 16.71
C ARG A 23 -3.40 -1.67 17.65
N TYR A 24 -3.65 -0.52 18.29
CA TYR A 24 -4.84 -0.31 19.13
C TYR A 24 -6.16 -0.56 18.38
N LEU A 25 -6.26 -0.10 17.12
CA LEU A 25 -7.47 -0.25 16.31
C LEU A 25 -7.70 -1.70 15.85
N VAL A 26 -6.65 -2.38 15.42
CA VAL A 26 -6.72 -3.75 14.85
C VAL A 26 -6.75 -4.84 15.92
N GLU A 27 -6.17 -4.61 17.09
CA GLU A 27 -6.29 -5.50 18.26
C GLU A 27 -7.61 -5.27 19.01
N HIS A 28 -8.41 -4.29 18.58
CA HIS A 28 -9.71 -3.99 19.16
C HIS A 28 -9.64 -3.65 20.66
N THR A 29 -8.57 -3.00 21.11
CA THR A 29 -8.35 -2.69 22.53
C THR A 29 -9.49 -1.86 23.12
N TYR A 30 -10.15 -1.03 22.30
CA TYR A 30 -11.35 -0.25 22.65
C TYR A 30 -12.61 -1.09 22.94
N ALA A 31 -12.64 -2.38 22.58
CA ALA A 31 -13.85 -3.21 22.71
C ALA A 31 -14.24 -3.52 24.16
N LYS A 32 -13.34 -3.23 25.12
CA LYS A 32 -13.59 -3.36 26.57
C LYS A 32 -14.26 -2.12 27.18
N GLU A 33 -14.27 -1.00 26.45
CA GLU A 33 -14.83 0.27 26.89
C GLU A 33 -16.34 0.35 26.63
N ASN A 34 -17.02 1.30 27.26
CA ASN A 34 -18.40 1.61 26.90
C ASN A 34 -18.47 2.21 25.47
N THR A 35 -19.66 2.21 24.87
CA THR A 35 -19.82 2.59 23.45
C THR A 35 -19.36 4.01 23.13
N ASP A 36 -19.58 4.98 24.03
CA ASP A 36 -19.20 6.37 23.80
C ASP A 36 -17.68 6.58 23.94
N GLU A 37 -17.05 5.94 24.92
CA GLU A 37 -15.59 5.94 25.11
C GLU A 37 -14.87 5.22 23.97
N ALA A 38 -15.35 4.04 23.56
CA ALA A 38 -14.83 3.32 22.42
C ALA A 38 -14.87 4.17 21.13
N LEU A 39 -15.97 4.91 20.93
CA LEU A 39 -16.12 5.80 19.79
C LEU A 39 -15.12 6.97 19.82
N GLN A 40 -14.95 7.61 20.98
CA GLN A 40 -13.97 8.69 21.16
C GLN A 40 -12.55 8.20 20.90
N MET A 41 -12.21 7.01 21.41
CA MET A 41 -10.89 6.41 21.22
C MET A 41 -10.61 6.08 19.76
N ILE A 42 -11.52 5.42 19.06
CA ILE A 42 -11.39 5.14 17.62
C ILE A 42 -11.18 6.45 16.84
N THR A 43 -12.01 7.47 17.14
CA THR A 43 -11.94 8.77 16.46
C THR A 43 -10.61 9.48 16.72
N SER A 44 -10.11 9.46 17.96
CA SER A 44 -8.82 10.06 18.31
C SER A 44 -7.66 9.39 17.58
N LYS A 45 -7.63 8.05 17.56
CA LYS A 45 -6.55 7.30 16.91
C LYS A 45 -6.52 7.51 15.41
N LEU A 46 -7.70 7.51 14.75
CA LEU A 46 -7.79 7.81 13.32
C LEU A 46 -7.35 9.25 13.00
N LYS A 47 -7.71 10.22 13.87
CA LYS A 47 -7.22 11.61 13.78
C LYS A 47 -5.70 11.71 13.89
N GLU A 48 -5.11 11.04 14.88
CA GLU A 48 -3.66 11.00 15.12
C GLU A 48 -2.91 10.37 13.94
N LEU A 49 -3.52 9.38 13.27
CA LEU A 49 -3.01 8.76 12.05
C LEU A 49 -3.21 9.60 10.78
N GLY A 50 -3.93 10.71 10.86
CA GLY A 50 -4.30 11.52 9.71
C GLY A 50 -5.36 10.89 8.81
N TYR A 51 -6.07 9.85 9.27
CA TYR A 51 -7.18 9.20 8.57
C TYR A 51 -8.51 9.89 8.94
N MET A 52 -8.68 11.10 8.41
CA MET A 52 -9.88 11.91 8.63
C MET A 52 -11.02 11.52 7.69
N GLU A 53 -12.23 11.96 8.04
CA GLU A 53 -13.53 11.55 7.48
C GLU A 53 -13.63 11.46 5.96
N ASP A 54 -12.84 12.22 5.20
CA ASP A 54 -12.94 12.36 3.75
C ASP A 54 -11.67 12.03 2.97
N ASN A 55 -10.64 11.46 3.61
CA ASN A 55 -9.49 10.96 2.87
C ASN A 55 -9.55 9.44 2.70
N ALA A 56 -9.31 9.00 1.47
CA ALA A 56 -9.12 7.59 1.14
C ALA A 56 -7.70 7.11 1.50
N LYS A 57 -6.96 7.89 2.31
CA LYS A 57 -5.56 7.64 2.64
C LYS A 57 -5.36 6.31 3.34
N MET A 58 -6.28 5.91 4.22
CA MET A 58 -6.17 4.60 4.88
C MET A 58 -6.30 3.45 3.88
N VAL A 59 -7.14 3.61 2.84
CA VAL A 59 -7.27 2.61 1.76
C VAL A 59 -6.02 2.56 0.92
N HIS A 60 -5.43 3.72 0.62
CA HIS A 60 -4.15 3.82 -0.07
C HIS A 60 -3.06 3.08 0.72
N ASP A 61 -2.86 3.46 1.98
CA ASP A 61 -1.82 2.91 2.83
C ASP A 61 -2.00 1.40 3.01
N TYR A 62 -3.24 0.90 3.14
CA TYR A 62 -3.51 -0.53 3.19
C TYR A 62 -3.09 -1.26 1.91
N LEU A 63 -3.54 -0.78 0.75
CA LEU A 63 -3.19 -1.40 -0.54
C LEU A 63 -1.69 -1.32 -0.81
N CYS A 64 -1.06 -0.18 -0.50
CA CYS A 64 0.37 0.05 -0.67
C CYS A 64 1.16 -0.92 0.23
N PHE A 65 0.88 -0.99 1.52
CA PHE A 65 1.64 -1.84 2.44
C PHE A 65 1.36 -3.33 2.27
N MET A 66 0.12 -3.73 1.94
CA MET A 66 -0.16 -5.12 1.54
C MET A 66 0.63 -5.51 0.29
N THR A 67 0.73 -4.61 -0.69
CA THR A 67 1.54 -4.85 -1.89
C THR A 67 3.01 -4.99 -1.51
N GLN A 68 3.51 -4.12 -0.62
CA GLN A 68 4.88 -4.19 -0.12
C GLN A 68 5.19 -5.54 0.53
N ASP A 69 4.35 -6.00 1.47
CA ASP A 69 4.56 -7.28 2.15
C ASP A 69 4.55 -8.47 1.18
N LEU A 70 3.70 -8.44 0.16
CA LEU A 70 3.64 -9.48 -0.87
C LEU A 70 4.85 -9.43 -1.82
N LEU A 71 5.36 -8.25 -2.17
CA LEU A 71 6.62 -8.11 -2.91
C LEU A 71 7.80 -8.63 -2.09
N ASP A 72 7.82 -8.31 -0.79
CA ASP A 72 8.81 -8.79 0.17
C ASP A 72 8.82 -10.31 0.25
N LYS A 73 7.65 -10.91 0.52
CA LYS A 73 7.44 -12.37 0.55
C LYS A 73 7.94 -13.06 -0.73
N ASN A 74 7.74 -12.44 -1.89
CA ASN A 74 8.10 -13.02 -3.19
C ASN A 74 9.56 -12.77 -3.60
N GLY A 75 10.37 -12.08 -2.80
CA GLY A 75 11.75 -11.80 -3.16
C GLY A 75 11.89 -10.79 -4.30
N GLU A 76 10.89 -9.93 -4.50
CA GLU A 76 10.91 -8.89 -5.52
C GLU A 76 11.86 -7.75 -5.10
N VAL A 77 12.50 -7.13 -6.10
CA VAL A 77 13.48 -6.06 -5.89
C VAL A 77 12.88 -4.75 -6.37
N TYR A 78 12.76 -3.79 -5.46
CA TYR A 78 12.06 -2.54 -5.72
C TYR A 78 12.59 -1.41 -4.83
N VAL A 79 12.25 -0.17 -5.19
CA VAL A 79 12.41 1.03 -4.35
C VAL A 79 11.04 1.62 -4.05
N THR A 80 10.91 2.24 -2.89
CA THR A 80 9.65 2.81 -2.39
C THR A 80 9.52 4.31 -2.71
N GLU A 81 8.33 4.88 -2.45
CA GLU A 81 8.12 6.33 -2.53
C GLU A 81 9.16 7.12 -1.71
N ASP A 82 9.46 6.67 -0.49
CA ASP A 82 10.41 7.33 0.41
C ASP A 82 11.83 7.30 -0.20
N ASP A 83 12.26 6.16 -0.76
CA ASP A 83 13.55 6.05 -1.47
C ASP A 83 13.68 7.01 -2.64
N ILE A 84 12.59 7.18 -3.41
CA ILE A 84 12.54 8.07 -4.57
C ILE A 84 12.54 9.53 -4.10
N ARG A 85 11.81 9.85 -3.03
CA ARG A 85 11.72 11.20 -2.46
C ARG A 85 13.06 11.67 -1.92
N GLU A 86 13.81 10.79 -1.26
CA GLU A 86 15.13 11.09 -0.68
C GLU A 86 16.26 11.17 -1.73
N SER A 87 16.06 10.55 -2.90
CA SER A 87 17.05 10.51 -3.97
C SER A 87 16.70 11.46 -5.12
N GLU A 88 17.23 12.68 -5.05
CA GLU A 88 17.04 13.69 -6.11
C GLU A 88 17.37 13.18 -7.54
N PRO A 89 18.43 12.37 -7.78
CA PRO A 89 18.66 11.78 -9.08
C PRO A 89 17.51 10.87 -9.56
N ILE A 90 17.01 9.98 -8.70
CA ILE A 90 15.90 9.08 -9.04
C ILE A 90 14.63 9.90 -9.27
N LYS A 91 14.35 10.87 -8.41
CA LYS A 91 13.20 11.76 -8.56
C LYS A 91 13.21 12.49 -9.91
N ARG A 92 14.37 12.97 -10.36
CA ARG A 92 14.51 13.60 -11.70
C ARG A 92 14.29 12.61 -12.83
N LEU A 93 14.81 11.39 -12.70
CA LEU A 93 14.54 10.32 -13.66
C LEU A 93 13.04 10.04 -13.79
N MET A 94 12.31 10.11 -12.68
CA MET A 94 10.85 9.98 -12.62
C MET A 94 10.09 11.26 -13.06
N GLY A 95 10.77 12.24 -13.67
CA GLY A 95 10.15 13.50 -14.10
C GLY A 95 9.63 14.36 -12.96
N GLY A 96 10.23 14.23 -11.77
CA GLY A 96 9.81 14.92 -10.54
C GLY A 96 8.75 14.19 -9.73
N MET A 97 8.26 13.05 -10.21
CA MET A 97 7.20 12.26 -9.57
C MET A 97 7.76 11.29 -8.53
N THR A 98 6.91 10.86 -7.60
CA THR A 98 7.21 9.92 -6.53
C THR A 98 6.14 8.84 -6.49
N PRO A 99 6.17 7.86 -7.41
CA PRO A 99 5.26 6.72 -7.37
C PRO A 99 5.51 5.87 -6.12
N ASP A 100 4.52 5.08 -5.69
CA ASP A 100 4.66 4.19 -4.53
C ASP A 100 5.79 3.17 -4.69
N PHE A 101 5.92 2.58 -5.88
CA PHE A 101 6.97 1.60 -6.16
C PHE A 101 7.56 1.75 -7.55
N ALA A 102 8.87 1.56 -7.64
CA ALA A 102 9.54 1.18 -8.88
C ALA A 102 10.20 -0.19 -8.69
N ILE A 103 9.81 -1.17 -9.51
CA ILE A 103 10.16 -2.58 -9.37
C ILE A 103 11.09 -3.00 -10.51
N LYS A 104 12.21 -3.63 -10.16
CA LYS A 104 13.17 -4.22 -11.10
C LYS A 104 12.58 -5.52 -11.66
N LYS A 105 12.34 -5.57 -12.97
CA LYS A 105 12.02 -6.84 -13.64
C LYS A 105 13.28 -7.64 -13.93
N ARG A 106 13.16 -8.97 -13.80
CA ARG A 106 14.26 -9.91 -14.03
C ARG A 106 14.37 -10.21 -15.52
N GLY A 107 15.24 -9.49 -16.22
CA GLY A 107 15.58 -9.74 -17.62
C GLY A 107 16.27 -8.54 -18.24
N ASN A 108 17.29 -8.76 -19.09
CA ASN A 108 18.08 -7.67 -19.71
C ASN A 108 17.27 -6.74 -20.62
N ARG A 109 16.01 -7.06 -20.93
CA ARG A 109 15.14 -6.28 -21.83
C ARG A 109 13.81 -5.86 -21.18
N ASP A 110 13.57 -6.24 -19.94
CA ASP A 110 12.31 -5.93 -19.28
C ASP A 110 12.39 -4.54 -18.67
N LYS A 111 11.37 -3.73 -18.94
CA LYS A 111 11.26 -2.38 -18.38
C LYS A 111 11.05 -2.45 -16.87
N THR A 112 11.50 -1.42 -16.18
CA THR A 112 11.12 -1.19 -14.77
C THR A 112 9.61 -1.05 -14.70
N ILE A 113 8.98 -1.66 -13.70
CA ILE A 113 7.54 -1.45 -13.48
C ILE A 113 7.38 -0.31 -12.49
N ILE A 114 6.62 0.72 -12.88
CA ILE A 114 6.18 1.77 -11.96
C ILE A 114 4.75 1.42 -11.52
N LEU A 115 4.57 1.26 -10.21
CA LEU A 115 3.27 1.10 -9.57
C LEU A 115 2.94 2.32 -8.75
N ASP A 116 1.72 2.79 -8.89
CA ASP A 116 1.20 3.94 -8.14
C ASP A 116 -0.23 3.60 -7.68
N VAL A 117 -0.45 3.65 -6.37
CA VAL A 117 -1.73 3.37 -5.72
C VAL A 117 -2.55 4.65 -5.76
N TYR A 118 -3.72 4.57 -6.38
CA TYR A 118 -4.62 5.68 -6.56
C TYR A 118 -5.98 5.38 -5.95
N VAL A 119 -6.39 6.27 -5.03
CA VAL A 119 -7.65 6.19 -4.29
C VAL A 119 -8.48 7.48 -4.40
N GLY A 120 -8.10 8.37 -5.33
CA GLY A 120 -8.80 9.63 -5.53
C GLY A 120 -10.04 9.51 -6.42
N ASN A 121 -10.75 10.63 -6.55
CA ASN A 121 -12.02 10.70 -7.30
C ASN A 121 -11.86 11.03 -8.80
N LYS A 122 -10.63 11.23 -9.28
CA LYS A 122 -10.35 11.49 -10.71
C LYS A 122 -10.25 10.17 -11.47
N ASP A 123 -10.32 10.24 -12.80
CA ASP A 123 -10.10 9.06 -13.62
C ASP A 123 -8.63 8.59 -13.47
N PRO A 124 -8.36 7.30 -13.20
CA PRO A 124 -7.01 6.73 -13.22
C PRO A 124 -6.22 7.05 -14.50
N SER A 125 -6.90 7.28 -15.64
CA SER A 125 -6.25 7.71 -16.89
C SER A 125 -5.50 9.04 -16.76
N ASP A 126 -6.00 9.96 -15.93
CA ASP A 126 -5.38 11.28 -15.71
C ASP A 126 -4.07 11.15 -14.93
N VAL A 127 -4.01 10.17 -14.02
CA VAL A 127 -2.77 9.82 -13.30
C VAL A 127 -1.78 9.18 -14.26
N LYS A 128 -2.25 8.23 -15.09
CA LYS A 128 -1.44 7.57 -16.11
C LYS A 128 -0.82 8.55 -17.11
N GLY A 129 -1.55 9.61 -17.47
CA GLY A 129 -1.07 10.66 -18.36
C GLY A 129 0.19 11.37 -17.86
N LYS A 130 0.38 11.50 -16.54
CA LYS A 130 1.56 12.14 -15.94
C LYS A 130 2.83 11.35 -16.24
N TYR A 131 2.76 10.03 -16.14
CA TYR A 131 3.91 9.14 -16.33
C TYR A 131 4.19 8.79 -17.79
N LYS A 132 3.44 9.35 -18.76
CA LYS A 132 3.58 9.02 -20.20
C LYS A 132 5.01 9.24 -20.72
N THR A 133 5.72 10.23 -20.16
CA THR A 133 7.11 10.53 -20.50
C THR A 133 8.08 9.43 -20.09
N LEU A 134 7.71 8.56 -19.14
CA LEU A 134 8.56 7.46 -18.64
C LEU A 134 8.39 6.16 -19.45
N GLY A 135 7.44 6.12 -20.40
CA GLY A 135 7.07 4.91 -21.14
C GLY A 135 8.19 4.27 -21.98
N PHE A 136 9.31 4.98 -22.19
CA PHE A 136 10.47 4.42 -22.87
C PHE A 136 11.30 3.48 -21.97
N PHE A 137 11.37 3.73 -20.66
CA PHE A 137 12.15 2.91 -19.71
C PHE A 137 11.29 2.11 -18.73
N ALA A 138 10.02 2.50 -18.55
CA ALA A 138 9.14 1.89 -17.58
C ALA A 138 7.75 1.51 -18.14
N ASP A 139 7.17 0.46 -17.59
CA ASP A 139 5.76 0.12 -17.77
C ASP A 139 4.97 0.61 -16.54
N LEU A 140 3.89 1.35 -16.78
CA LEU A 140 3.10 1.98 -15.72
C LEU A 140 1.83 1.20 -15.42
N HIS A 141 1.62 0.97 -14.13
CA HIS A 141 0.44 0.33 -13.58
C HIS A 141 -0.16 1.19 -12.45
N ILE A 142 -1.35 1.74 -12.70
CA ILE A 142 -2.12 2.47 -11.67
C ILE A 142 -3.02 1.46 -10.95
N VAL A 143 -2.79 1.31 -9.64
CA VAL A 143 -3.46 0.36 -8.76
C VAL A 143 -4.56 1.11 -8.00
N THR A 144 -5.77 0.57 -8.01
CA THR A 144 -6.93 1.12 -7.29
C THR A 144 -7.61 -0.01 -6.55
N GLN A 145 -8.47 0.32 -5.59
CA GLN A 145 -9.29 -0.69 -4.89
C GLN A 145 -10.19 -1.51 -5.84
N TYR A 146 -10.45 -1.04 -7.06
CA TYR A 146 -11.32 -1.70 -8.03
C TYR A 146 -10.57 -2.53 -9.07
N ASN A 147 -9.29 -2.23 -9.33
CA ASN A 147 -8.53 -2.86 -10.41
C ASN A 147 -7.23 -3.56 -9.95
N PHE A 148 -6.89 -3.57 -8.65
CA PHE A 148 -5.62 -4.12 -8.17
C PHE A 148 -5.38 -5.56 -8.64
N ASN A 149 -6.42 -6.40 -8.68
CA ASN A 149 -6.35 -7.76 -9.22
C ASN A 149 -5.82 -7.86 -10.65
N THR A 150 -6.05 -6.83 -11.48
CA THR A 150 -5.52 -6.78 -12.86
C THR A 150 -4.22 -6.02 -12.92
N ALA A 151 -4.13 -4.90 -12.21
CA ALA A 151 -2.95 -4.02 -12.22
C ALA A 151 -1.70 -4.73 -11.67
N LEU A 152 -1.86 -5.60 -10.67
CA LEU A 152 -0.76 -6.30 -9.98
C LEU A 152 -0.40 -7.66 -10.60
N LYS A 153 -1.11 -8.15 -11.64
CA LYS A 153 -0.79 -9.44 -12.31
C LYS A 153 0.60 -9.48 -12.91
N CYS A 154 1.17 -8.32 -13.22
CA CYS A 154 2.51 -8.24 -13.76
C CYS A 154 3.59 -8.46 -12.68
N VAL A 155 3.26 -8.39 -11.39
CA VAL A 155 4.23 -8.42 -10.28
C VAL A 155 3.91 -9.43 -9.18
N LEU A 156 2.67 -9.89 -9.06
CA LEU A 156 2.26 -10.85 -8.05
C LEU A 156 1.65 -12.11 -8.69
N PRO A 157 1.89 -13.30 -8.10
CA PRO A 157 1.23 -14.52 -8.54
C PRO A 157 -0.27 -14.50 -8.23
N GLU A 158 -1.06 -15.28 -8.98
CA GLU A 158 -2.52 -15.31 -8.87
C GLU A 158 -3.00 -15.65 -7.46
N ALA A 159 -2.35 -16.58 -6.76
CA ALA A 159 -2.68 -16.94 -5.39
C ALA A 159 -2.54 -15.76 -4.40
N ASP A 160 -1.56 -14.88 -4.60
CA ASP A 160 -1.38 -13.70 -3.76
C ASP A 160 -2.42 -12.61 -4.08
N LEU A 161 -2.85 -12.50 -5.33
CA LEU A 161 -3.94 -11.61 -5.74
C LEU A 161 -5.28 -12.05 -5.13
N GLU A 162 -5.56 -13.36 -5.12
CA GLU A 162 -6.74 -13.90 -4.44
C GLU A 162 -6.70 -13.64 -2.94
N TYR A 163 -5.54 -13.83 -2.31
CA TYR A 163 -5.33 -13.53 -0.90
C TYR A 163 -5.55 -12.04 -0.59
N MET A 164 -4.95 -11.15 -1.38
CA MET A 164 -5.13 -9.71 -1.26
C MET A 164 -6.59 -9.32 -1.45
N HIS A 165 -7.29 -9.93 -2.41
CA HIS A 165 -8.69 -9.63 -2.67
C HIS A 165 -9.59 -9.90 -1.47
N LYS A 166 -9.48 -11.09 -0.87
CA LYS A 166 -10.26 -11.43 0.32
C LYS A 166 -9.96 -10.43 1.46
N ASN A 167 -8.69 -10.12 1.69
CA ASN A 167 -8.26 -9.22 2.77
C ASN A 167 -8.75 -7.78 2.57
N VAL A 168 -8.66 -7.24 1.35
CA VAL A 168 -9.15 -5.89 1.01
C VAL A 168 -10.67 -5.78 1.25
N GLN A 169 -11.46 -6.82 0.94
CA GLN A 169 -12.91 -6.79 1.21
C GLN A 169 -13.22 -6.70 2.71
N LEU A 170 -12.51 -7.47 3.54
CA LEU A 170 -12.66 -7.39 5.00
C LEU A 170 -12.17 -6.05 5.54
N PHE A 171 -11.00 -5.59 5.10
CA PHE A 171 -10.46 -4.29 5.49
C PHE A 171 -11.41 -3.15 5.11
N LEU A 172 -11.95 -3.12 3.89
CA LEU A 172 -12.90 -2.08 3.48
C LEU A 172 -14.16 -2.08 4.35
N THR A 173 -14.63 -3.26 4.76
CA THR A 173 -15.75 -3.38 5.69
C THR A 173 -15.43 -2.73 7.05
N GLU A 174 -14.26 -3.04 7.63
CA GLU A 174 -13.82 -2.44 8.90
C GLU A 174 -13.53 -0.94 8.76
N TYR A 175 -12.91 -0.51 7.65
CA TYR A 175 -12.67 0.89 7.34
C TYR A 175 -13.97 1.68 7.23
N PHE A 176 -14.98 1.15 6.54
CA PHE A 176 -16.29 1.80 6.46
C PHE A 176 -17.01 1.77 7.81
N TYR A 177 -16.84 0.72 8.63
CA TYR A 177 -17.31 0.73 10.02
C TYR A 177 -16.64 1.86 10.82
N TRP A 178 -15.31 1.98 10.78
CA TRP A 178 -14.57 3.05 11.47
C TRP A 178 -15.00 4.44 10.99
N ARG A 179 -15.22 4.63 9.68
CA ARG A 179 -15.76 5.89 9.13
C ARG A 179 -17.20 6.15 9.54
N ALA A 180 -18.06 5.12 9.56
CA ALA A 180 -19.45 5.23 9.99
C ALA A 180 -19.54 5.53 11.49
N CYS A 181 -18.63 4.99 12.31
CA CYS A 181 -18.48 5.37 13.69
C CYS A 181 -18.24 6.88 13.82
N ILE A 182 -17.28 7.42 13.06
CA ILE A 182 -17.02 8.87 13.06
C ILE A 182 -18.27 9.66 12.62
N LYS A 183 -18.97 9.22 11.56
CA LYS A 183 -20.06 10.00 10.93
C LYS A 183 -21.45 9.85 11.56
N LEU A 184 -21.81 8.68 12.12
CA LEU A 184 -23.23 8.31 12.31
C LEU A 184 -23.60 7.70 13.67
N ARG A 185 -22.67 7.46 14.61
CA ARG A 185 -22.95 6.80 15.90
C ARG A 185 -23.85 5.55 15.78
N LYS A 186 -23.70 4.76 14.69
CA LYS A 186 -24.49 3.53 14.47
C LYS A 186 -23.57 2.35 14.22
N VAL A 187 -23.88 1.24 14.88
CA VAL A 187 -23.20 -0.06 14.71
C VAL A 187 -23.82 -0.77 13.51
N LEU A 188 -23.02 -1.08 12.51
CA LEU A 188 -23.36 -2.08 11.49
C LEU A 188 -22.54 -3.33 11.79
N LEU A 189 -23.23 -4.39 12.21
CA LEU A 189 -22.68 -5.74 12.27
C LEU A 189 -22.84 -6.34 10.87
N ASN A 190 -21.76 -6.87 10.29
CA ASN A 190 -21.84 -7.65 9.06
C ASN A 190 -21.23 -9.03 9.30
N ASP A 191 -21.95 -10.08 8.95
CA ASP A 191 -21.51 -11.48 8.96
C ASP A 191 -20.62 -11.75 7.74
N VAL A 192 -19.30 -11.87 7.93
CA VAL A 192 -18.36 -12.38 6.91
C VAL A 192 -17.32 -13.23 7.62
N GLU A 193 -16.92 -14.35 7.02
CA GLU A 193 -15.98 -15.30 7.60
C GLU A 193 -14.55 -14.71 7.73
N ASN A 194 -13.79 -15.20 8.71
CA ASN A 194 -12.38 -14.82 8.91
C ASN A 194 -11.47 -15.39 7.81
N ILE A 195 -10.40 -14.67 7.48
CA ILE A 195 -9.36 -15.16 6.57
C ILE A 195 -8.20 -15.74 7.38
N GLN A 196 -7.70 -16.89 6.96
CA GLN A 196 -6.47 -17.44 7.54
C GLN A 196 -5.28 -16.54 7.19
N LEU A 197 -4.62 -16.00 8.22
CA LEU A 197 -3.49 -15.11 8.05
C LEU A 197 -2.24 -15.87 7.56
N GLN A 198 -1.59 -15.32 6.53
CA GLN A 198 -0.25 -15.74 6.15
C GLN A 198 0.77 -15.05 7.06
N GLN A 199 1.79 -15.79 7.49
CA GLN A 199 2.99 -15.18 8.07
C GLN A 199 3.88 -14.72 6.92
N PHE A 200 4.16 -13.43 6.86
CA PHE A 200 5.20 -12.91 5.97
C PHE A 200 6.55 -13.14 6.62
N ALA A 201 7.44 -13.82 5.90
CA ALA A 201 8.80 -14.06 6.36
C ALA A 201 9.56 -12.74 6.46
N THR A 202 10.47 -12.64 7.43
CA THR A 202 11.40 -11.51 7.50
C THR A 202 12.17 -11.39 6.19
N VAL A 203 12.25 -10.18 5.64
CA VAL A 203 12.98 -9.90 4.40
C VAL A 203 14.44 -10.34 4.56
N PRO A 204 14.93 -11.32 3.77
CA PRO A 204 16.31 -11.80 3.88
C PRO A 204 17.34 -10.71 3.57
N ASP A 205 18.52 -10.76 4.21
CA ASP A 205 19.61 -9.79 4.00
C ASP A 205 20.06 -9.70 2.52
N GLU A 206 20.01 -10.82 1.80
CA GLU A 206 20.30 -10.87 0.37
C GLU A 206 19.33 -10.01 -0.46
N GLN A 207 18.05 -10.01 -0.10
CA GLN A 207 17.04 -9.19 -0.76
C GLN A 207 17.23 -7.71 -0.43
N GLN A 208 17.58 -7.38 0.82
CA GLN A 208 17.91 -6.01 1.21
C GLN A 208 19.11 -5.48 0.42
N THR A 209 20.16 -6.30 0.28
CA THR A 209 21.33 -5.98 -0.54
C THR A 209 20.96 -5.77 -1.99
N ALA A 210 20.10 -6.62 -2.57
CA ALA A 210 19.63 -6.47 -3.94
C ALA A 210 18.81 -5.18 -4.16
N LYS A 211 17.98 -4.77 -3.19
CA LYS A 211 17.26 -3.49 -3.22
C LYS A 211 18.20 -2.30 -3.21
N LEU A 212 19.24 -2.34 -2.38
CA LEU A 212 20.28 -1.29 -2.34
C LEU A 212 21.02 -1.18 -3.66
N ILE A 213 21.48 -2.30 -4.22
CA ILE A 213 22.13 -2.34 -5.54
C ILE A 213 21.21 -1.76 -6.61
N PHE A 214 19.93 -2.12 -6.60
CA PHE A 214 18.98 -1.58 -7.56
C PHE A 214 18.79 -0.05 -7.42
N LYS A 215 18.75 0.47 -6.19
CA LYS A 215 18.72 1.91 -5.94
C LYS A 215 19.96 2.61 -6.51
N GLU A 216 21.15 2.03 -6.32
CA GLU A 216 22.40 2.55 -6.87
C GLU A 216 22.44 2.49 -8.40
N ASP A 217 21.98 1.38 -9.00
CA ASP A 217 21.84 1.22 -10.45
C ASP A 217 20.94 2.32 -11.04
N LEU A 218 19.79 2.59 -10.41
CA LEU A 218 18.87 3.66 -10.84
C LEU A 218 19.52 5.04 -10.73
N ILE A 219 20.31 5.30 -9.69
CA ILE A 219 21.05 6.57 -9.55
C ILE A 219 22.08 6.72 -10.68
N ALA A 220 22.82 5.66 -10.99
CA ALA A 220 23.81 5.67 -12.07
C ALA A 220 23.15 5.90 -13.43
N TYR A 221 22.05 5.19 -13.70
CA TYR A 221 21.27 5.36 -14.93
C TYR A 221 20.69 6.78 -15.05
N ALA A 222 20.12 7.32 -13.97
CA ALA A 222 19.59 8.69 -13.94
C ALA A 222 20.65 9.73 -14.30
N LYS A 223 21.89 9.57 -13.80
CA LYS A 223 23.02 10.44 -14.14
C LYS A 223 23.38 10.33 -15.62
N GLN A 224 23.47 9.12 -16.15
CA GLN A 224 23.77 8.88 -17.57
C GLN A 224 22.75 9.54 -18.50
N VAL A 225 21.45 9.40 -18.20
CA VAL A 225 20.37 10.03 -18.99
C VAL A 225 20.45 11.56 -18.90
N ALA A 226 20.73 12.11 -17.72
CA ALA A 226 20.88 13.55 -17.53
C ALA A 226 22.06 14.12 -18.31
N ASP A 227 23.18 13.40 -18.40
CA ASP A 227 24.36 13.82 -19.17
C ASP A 227 24.10 13.77 -20.68
N GLN A 228 23.33 12.79 -21.15
CA GLN A 228 22.91 12.71 -22.56
C GLN A 228 21.96 13.85 -22.97
N ALA A 229 21.13 14.35 -22.04
CA ALA A 229 20.21 15.46 -22.30
C ALA A 229 20.88 16.84 -22.32
N ARG A 230 22.17 16.94 -21.96
CA ARG A 230 22.97 18.18 -21.94
C ARG A 230 23.80 18.42 -23.21
N ILE A 231 23.84 17.44 -24.12
CA ILE A 231 24.50 17.48 -25.43
C ILE A 231 23.47 17.87 -26.49
#